data_AF-A0A954V0G4-F1
#
_entry.id   AF-A0A954V0G4-F1
#
_cell.length_a   1.000
_cell.length_b   1.000
_cell.length_c   1.000
_cell.angle_alpha   90.00
_cell.angle_beta   90.00
_cell.angle_gamma   90.00
#
_symmetry.space_group_name_H-M   'P 1'
#
loop_
_entity.id
_entity.type
_entity.pdbx_description
1 polymer ?
#
loop_
_entity_poly.entity_id
_entity_poly.type
_entity_poly.pdbx_seq_one_letter_code
_entity_poly.pdbx_strand_id
1 'polypeptide(L)'
;FPANLPEDKVFVDVPKVRHAEIVAELPQKVAERFQQVFNSPDAVIIARMVSKYLVANLPVTLTYQQNLSEEARAKAESSVEDAIVSYYPTVSKLAQAGQPITRANQLPLLRAEYDAWVQQLSWGETLLRLIAFLGMLAALYLLCGLYIYFQYDRRLLTDPTQLIRLLGLVVVSCVLCRYASPDPIRAEVVPLVLCALTMTITFGRQVALLVSTCVALCITLGLGQDIGEFVTLCSGTCAATLLLGRIRTRTKLIYVGLAAGAIVTLTHLGVDIVLGKLDATVIVSVDSLSQPQHDWKTLLPILASESLRLGGFTLLAGALMYALLPFAERLFHVQTDLSLLELGDASHPLLRQLAQRAPGTYNHSINVAAIAEAAADSIGAHGLL
;
A
#
# COMPACT_ATOMS: atom_id res chain seq x y z
N PHE A 1 42.14 13.96 11.64
CA PHE A 1 42.92 13.98 10.38
C PHE A 1 43.27 12.54 10.01
N PRO A 2 42.88 12.03 8.83
CA PRO A 2 42.89 10.58 8.58
C PRO A 2 44.31 10.03 8.41
N ALA A 3 44.47 8.77 8.81
CA ALA A 3 45.70 8.11 9.23
C ALA A 3 46.47 7.37 8.12
N ASN A 4 46.45 7.86 6.87
CA ASN A 4 47.23 7.27 5.77
C ASN A 4 47.76 8.36 4.83
N LEU A 5 48.52 9.28 5.41
CA LEU A 5 49.25 10.28 4.65
C LEU A 5 50.74 9.89 4.69
N PRO A 6 51.45 9.89 3.55
CA PRO A 6 52.90 9.67 3.58
C PRO A 6 53.54 10.66 4.55
N GLU A 7 54.45 10.19 5.40
CA GLU A 7 55.01 10.95 6.54
C GLU A 7 55.72 12.25 6.11
N ASP A 8 56.15 12.34 4.84
CA ASP A 8 56.85 13.50 4.28
C ASP A 8 55.91 14.50 3.58
N LYS A 9 55.10 15.23 4.35
CA LYS A 9 54.36 16.39 3.83
C LYS A 9 55.14 17.69 3.99
N VAL A 10 55.55 18.29 2.87
CA VAL A 10 55.99 19.68 2.83
C VAL A 10 54.82 20.54 2.38
N PHE A 11 54.37 21.46 3.24
CA PHE A 11 53.39 22.48 2.87
C PHE A 11 54.09 23.52 1.99
N VAL A 12 53.73 23.55 0.70
CA VAL A 12 54.27 24.49 -0.27
C VAL A 12 53.12 25.37 -0.76
N ASP A 13 53.34 26.68 -0.80
CA ASP A 13 52.37 27.62 -1.35
C ASP A 13 52.03 27.24 -2.81
N VAL A 14 50.73 27.19 -3.12
CA VAL A 14 50.19 26.92 -4.46
C VAL A 14 50.94 27.64 -5.61
N PRO A 15 51.31 28.94 -5.50
CA PRO A 15 52.09 29.61 -6.54
C PRO A 15 53.44 28.94 -6.87
N LYS A 16 54.10 28.33 -5.88
CA LYS A 16 55.42 27.69 -6.04
C LYS A 16 55.38 26.32 -6.74
N VAL A 17 54.19 25.72 -6.90
CA VAL A 17 53.97 24.41 -7.53
C VAL A 17 53.14 24.49 -8.81
N ARG A 18 52.57 25.66 -9.10
CA ARG A 18 51.69 25.88 -10.25
C ARG A 18 52.53 25.98 -11.52
N HIS A 19 52.25 25.11 -12.46
CA HIS A 19 53.00 25.01 -13.72
C HIS A 19 53.10 26.35 -14.47
N ALA A 20 52.02 27.13 -14.50
CA ALA A 20 51.99 28.43 -15.19
C ALA A 20 52.98 29.46 -14.60
N GLU A 21 53.23 29.42 -13.30
CA GLU A 21 54.10 30.37 -12.60
C GLU A 21 55.55 29.87 -12.60
N ILE A 22 55.75 28.55 -12.42
CA ILE A 22 57.08 27.93 -12.52
C ILE A 22 57.67 28.10 -13.91
N VAL A 23 56.89 27.86 -14.98
CA VAL A 23 57.39 27.94 -16.36
C VAL A 23 57.89 29.35 -16.73
N ALA A 24 57.34 30.40 -16.10
CA ALA A 24 57.79 31.77 -16.31
C ALA A 24 59.15 32.06 -15.65
N GLU A 25 59.40 31.54 -14.45
CA GLU A 25 60.61 31.84 -13.68
C GLU A 25 61.77 30.83 -13.88
N LEU A 26 61.46 29.60 -14.30
CA LEU A 26 62.42 28.49 -14.41
C LEU A 26 63.55 28.74 -15.41
N PRO A 27 63.33 29.36 -16.59
CA PRO A 27 64.42 29.66 -17.52
C PRO A 27 65.48 30.60 -16.94
N GLN A 28 65.04 31.58 -16.14
CA GLN A 28 65.92 32.57 -15.53
C GLN A 28 66.71 31.96 -14.36
N LYS A 29 66.03 31.22 -13.47
CA LYS A 29 66.66 30.53 -12.34
C LYS A 29 67.67 29.46 -12.79
N VAL A 30 67.37 28.72 -13.86
CA VAL A 30 68.31 27.71 -14.42
C VAL A 30 69.52 28.39 -15.05
N ALA A 31 69.34 29.50 -15.78
CA ALA A 31 70.45 30.25 -16.37
C ALA A 31 71.40 30.82 -15.31
N GLU A 32 70.87 31.41 -14.24
CA GLU A 32 71.66 31.94 -13.13
C GLU A 32 72.46 30.84 -12.41
N ARG A 33 71.83 29.68 -12.14
CA ARG A 33 72.50 28.55 -11.49
C ARG A 33 73.55 27.88 -12.38
N PHE A 34 73.31 27.79 -13.69
CA PHE A 34 74.30 27.25 -14.64
C PHE A 34 75.52 28.16 -14.78
N GLN A 35 75.33 29.48 -14.78
CA GLN A 35 76.44 30.44 -14.81
C GLN A 35 77.29 30.40 -13.53
N GLN A 36 76.68 30.14 -12.36
CA GLN A 36 77.42 29.99 -11.11
C GLN A 36 78.30 28.75 -11.08
N VAL A 37 77.95 27.68 -11.81
CA VAL A 37 78.65 26.39 -11.79
C VAL A 37 79.63 26.27 -12.97
N PHE A 38 79.30 26.83 -14.14
CA PHE A 38 80.11 26.76 -15.35
C PHE A 38 80.46 28.16 -15.88
N ASN A 39 81.71 28.59 -15.65
CA ASN A 39 82.24 29.89 -16.05
C ASN A 39 82.65 29.96 -17.54
N SER A 40 81.77 29.53 -18.45
CA SER A 40 81.99 29.61 -19.90
C SER A 40 80.84 30.34 -20.61
N PRO A 41 81.11 31.09 -21.70
CA PRO A 41 80.08 31.86 -22.43
C PRO A 41 79.01 30.96 -23.07
N ASP A 42 79.34 29.68 -23.35
CA ASP A 42 78.42 28.70 -23.93
C ASP A 42 77.41 28.14 -22.91
N ALA A 43 77.64 28.35 -21.60
CA ALA A 43 76.77 27.86 -20.53
C ALA A 43 75.34 28.43 -20.63
N VAL A 44 75.17 29.65 -21.14
CA VAL A 44 73.86 30.28 -21.30
C VAL A 44 73.03 29.60 -22.39
N ILE A 45 73.68 29.15 -23.47
CA ILE A 45 73.02 28.46 -24.58
C ILE A 45 72.55 27.08 -24.12
N ILE A 46 73.42 26.35 -23.42
CA ILE A 46 73.09 25.03 -22.86
C ILE A 46 72.00 25.15 -21.80
N ALA A 47 72.07 26.14 -20.90
CA ALA A 47 71.03 26.37 -19.90
C ALA A 47 69.65 26.67 -20.51
N ARG A 48 69.61 27.37 -21.65
CA ARG A 48 68.37 27.63 -22.39
C ARG A 48 67.81 26.38 -23.08
N MET A 49 68.67 25.49 -23.58
CA MET A 49 68.24 24.20 -24.14
C MET A 49 67.70 23.27 -23.05
N VAL A 50 68.39 23.19 -21.91
CA VAL A 50 68.00 22.38 -20.75
C VAL A 50 66.70 22.90 -20.13
N SER A 51 66.55 24.22 -19.96
CA SER A 51 65.30 24.78 -19.43
C SER A 51 64.12 24.52 -20.36
N LYS A 52 64.29 24.60 -21.68
CA LYS A 52 63.25 24.26 -22.66
C LYS A 52 62.85 22.78 -22.59
N TYR A 53 63.81 21.88 -22.40
CA TYR A 53 63.54 20.45 -22.20
C TYR A 53 62.80 20.18 -20.88
N LEU A 54 63.23 20.83 -19.78
CA LEU A 54 62.57 20.71 -18.48
C LEU A 54 61.14 21.22 -18.51
N VAL A 55 60.90 22.40 -19.11
CA VAL A 55 59.55 22.98 -19.25
C VAL A 55 58.61 22.05 -20.02
N ALA A 56 59.11 21.34 -21.04
CA ALA A 56 58.30 20.42 -21.83
C ALA A 56 57.94 19.11 -21.10
N ASN A 57 58.75 18.70 -20.10
CA ASN A 57 58.62 17.40 -19.42
C ASN A 57 58.28 17.53 -17.92
N LEU A 58 57.76 18.68 -17.48
CA LEU A 58 57.32 18.86 -16.11
C LEU A 58 56.12 17.93 -15.79
N PRO A 59 56.16 17.16 -14.69
CA PRO A 59 55.03 16.33 -14.28
C PRO A 59 53.84 17.19 -13.86
N VAL A 60 52.63 16.67 -14.00
CA VAL A 60 51.41 17.34 -13.55
C VAL A 60 51.43 17.46 -12.01
N THR A 61 51.61 18.69 -11.50
CA THR A 61 51.75 18.96 -10.07
C THR A 61 50.43 19.12 -9.32
N LEU A 62 49.34 19.50 -10.01
CA LEU A 62 48.02 19.70 -9.41
C LEU A 62 46.99 18.86 -10.15
N THR A 63 46.59 17.73 -9.54
CA THR A 63 45.46 16.93 -10.01
C THR A 63 44.28 17.13 -9.08
N TYR A 64 43.15 17.56 -9.63
CA TYR A 64 41.92 17.67 -8.87
C TYR A 64 41.40 16.26 -8.51
N GLN A 65 41.34 15.95 -7.22
CA GLN A 65 40.83 14.68 -6.70
C GLN A 65 39.44 14.89 -6.10
N GLN A 66 38.42 14.54 -6.88
CA GLN A 66 37.00 14.65 -6.50
C GLN A 66 36.71 13.89 -5.20
N ASN A 67 37.19 12.65 -5.08
CA ASN A 67 36.88 11.76 -3.95
C ASN A 67 37.34 12.32 -2.60
N LEU A 68 38.57 12.86 -2.50
CA LEU A 68 39.06 13.46 -1.25
C LEU A 68 38.31 14.75 -0.89
N SER A 69 37.87 15.49 -1.91
CA SER A 69 37.10 16.72 -1.71
C SER A 69 35.69 16.41 -1.21
N GLU A 70 35.05 15.37 -1.73
CA GLU A 70 33.76 14.87 -1.25
C GLU A 70 33.88 14.28 0.16
N GLU A 71 34.93 13.52 0.47
CA GLU A 71 35.17 13.01 1.83
C GLU A 71 35.37 14.16 2.84
N ALA A 72 36.14 15.19 2.47
CA ALA A 72 36.32 16.37 3.31
C ALA A 72 35.00 17.14 3.52
N ARG A 73 34.14 17.23 2.51
CA ARG A 73 32.79 17.82 2.63
C ARG A 73 31.89 17.01 3.55
N ALA A 74 31.79 15.69 3.37
CA ALA A 74 31.00 14.82 4.23
C ALA A 74 31.45 14.86 5.71
N LYS A 75 32.76 15.02 5.93
CA LYS A 75 33.34 15.15 7.27
C LYS A 75 33.04 16.51 7.90
N ALA A 76 32.98 17.56 7.10
CA ALA A 76 32.55 18.88 7.54
C ALA A 76 31.04 18.87 7.84
N GLU A 77 30.22 18.25 7.00
CA GLU A 77 28.77 18.11 7.20
C GLU A 77 28.45 17.34 8.50
N SER A 78 29.11 16.21 8.74
CA SER A 78 28.92 15.44 10.00
C SER A 78 29.50 16.09 11.25
N SER A 79 30.32 17.14 11.10
CA SER A 79 30.83 17.93 12.24
C SER A 79 29.90 19.08 12.64
N VAL A 80 28.88 19.38 11.84
CA VAL A 80 27.84 20.34 12.19
C VAL A 80 26.83 19.64 13.10
N GLU A 81 26.62 20.17 14.31
CA GLU A 81 25.58 19.68 15.21
C GLU A 81 24.19 19.81 14.56
N ASP A 82 23.36 18.78 14.73
CA ASP A 82 22.01 18.78 14.19
C ASP A 82 21.21 19.97 14.74
N ALA A 83 20.72 20.82 13.83
CA ALA A 83 19.88 21.95 14.20
C ALA A 83 18.48 21.45 14.62
N ILE A 84 18.23 21.40 15.92
CA ILE A 84 16.93 21.00 16.47
C ILE A 84 15.97 22.18 16.43
N VAL A 85 14.89 22.07 15.64
CA VAL A 85 13.78 23.04 15.67
C VAL A 85 12.79 22.61 16.74
N SER A 86 12.63 23.43 17.78
CA SER A 86 11.65 23.18 18.86
C SER A 86 10.29 23.75 18.50
N TYR A 87 9.25 22.93 18.66
CA TYR A 87 7.85 23.29 18.44
C TYR A 87 7.13 23.36 19.79
N TYR A 88 6.34 24.42 20.00
CA TYR A 88 5.62 24.67 21.26
C TYR A 88 4.10 24.66 21.02
N PRO A 89 3.30 24.02 21.91
CA PRO A 89 1.85 24.01 21.80
C PRO A 89 1.30 25.45 21.69
N THR A 90 0.29 25.64 20.82
CA THR A 90 -0.43 26.91 20.65
C THR A 90 0.35 28.05 19.98
N VAL A 91 1.70 28.02 19.97
CA VAL A 91 2.55 29.07 19.39
C VAL A 91 3.07 28.68 18.01
N SER A 92 3.58 27.47 17.85
CA SER A 92 4.12 27.02 16.58
C SER A 92 3.03 26.44 15.68
N LYS A 93 2.90 26.97 14.46
CA LYS A 93 2.02 26.40 13.43
C LYS A 93 2.72 25.21 12.77
N LEU A 94 2.19 24.01 12.99
CA LEU A 94 2.75 22.76 12.43
C LEU A 94 2.34 22.58 10.96
N ALA A 95 1.08 22.89 10.63
CA ALA A 95 0.55 22.91 9.27
C ALA A 95 -0.50 24.01 9.12
N GLN A 96 -0.57 24.63 7.93
CA GLN A 96 -1.58 25.64 7.63
C GLN A 96 -2.84 24.95 7.06
N ALA A 97 -4.00 25.25 7.64
CA ALA A 97 -5.28 24.74 7.14
C ALA A 97 -5.49 25.20 5.68
N GLY A 98 -5.95 24.29 4.82
CA GLY A 98 -6.17 24.55 3.40
C GLY A 98 -4.92 24.46 2.52
N GLN A 99 -3.77 24.02 3.06
CA GLN A 99 -2.61 23.59 2.27
C GLN A 99 -2.41 22.08 2.38
N PRO A 100 -1.89 21.42 1.34
CA PRO A 100 -1.69 19.99 1.30
C PRO A 100 -0.48 19.65 2.17
N ILE A 101 -0.62 18.60 2.96
CA ILE A 101 0.41 18.22 3.91
C ILE A 101 1.58 17.60 3.15
N THR A 102 2.76 18.25 3.19
CA THR A 102 3.96 17.72 2.54
C THR A 102 4.48 16.48 3.28
N ARG A 103 4.62 15.35 2.57
CA ARG A 103 5.09 14.07 3.15
C ARG A 103 6.49 14.14 3.79
N ALA A 104 7.37 14.99 3.27
CA ALA A 104 8.75 15.08 3.71
C ALA A 104 8.92 15.80 5.08
N ASN A 105 8.14 16.85 5.33
CA ASN A 105 8.38 17.75 6.47
C ASN A 105 7.21 17.79 7.47
N GLN A 106 5.97 17.92 7.00
CA GLN A 106 4.81 18.19 7.87
C GLN A 106 4.19 16.91 8.43
N LEU A 107 4.15 15.83 7.64
CA LEU A 107 3.67 14.51 8.09
C LEU A 107 4.48 13.90 9.24
N PRO A 108 5.83 13.87 9.20
CA PRO A 108 6.61 13.38 10.35
C PRO A 108 6.45 14.29 11.57
N LEU A 109 6.31 15.60 11.37
CA LEU A 109 6.09 16.55 12.45
C LEU A 109 4.74 16.33 13.17
N LEU A 110 3.65 16.12 12.42
CA LEU A 110 2.33 15.78 12.96
C LEU A 110 2.33 14.43 13.69
N ARG A 111 3.08 13.44 13.17
CA ARG A 111 3.27 12.16 13.87
C ARG A 111 4.02 12.34 15.18
N ALA A 112 5.09 13.14 15.18
CA ALA A 112 5.85 13.42 16.40
C ALA A 112 5.01 14.17 17.46
N GLU A 113 4.14 15.09 17.04
CA GLU A 113 3.15 15.73 17.93
C GLU A 113 2.17 14.69 18.51
N TYR A 114 1.61 13.83 17.67
CA TYR A 114 0.71 12.77 18.11
C TYR A 114 1.40 11.81 19.10
N ASP A 115 2.62 11.38 18.81
CA ASP A 115 3.39 10.49 19.68
C ASP A 115 3.72 11.17 21.01
N ALA A 116 4.07 12.46 21.00
CA ALA A 116 4.30 13.24 22.22
C ALA A 116 3.01 13.37 23.05
N TRP A 117 1.87 13.57 22.40
CA TRP A 117 0.56 13.63 23.07
C TRP A 117 0.17 12.27 23.66
N VAL A 118 0.40 11.17 22.95
CA VAL A 118 0.17 9.80 23.45
C VAL A 118 1.07 9.48 24.65
N GLN A 119 2.32 9.95 24.66
CA GLN A 119 3.23 9.77 25.80
C GLN A 119 2.81 10.56 27.05
N GLN A 120 2.11 11.69 26.88
CA GLN A 120 1.59 12.50 27.98
C GLN A 120 0.29 11.93 28.59
N LEU A 121 -0.34 10.96 27.94
CA LEU A 121 -1.62 10.41 28.38
C LEU A 121 -1.46 9.61 29.69
N SER A 122 -2.33 9.88 30.65
CA SER A 122 -2.36 9.10 31.89
C SER A 122 -2.80 7.65 31.60
N TRP A 123 -2.31 6.70 32.41
CA TRP A 123 -2.69 5.29 32.26
C TRP A 123 -4.19 5.07 32.43
N GLY A 124 -4.84 5.88 33.30
CA GLY A 124 -6.29 5.86 33.50
C GLY A 124 -7.08 6.30 32.27
N GLU A 125 -6.65 7.37 31.59
CA GLU A 125 -7.28 7.82 30.34
C GLU A 125 -7.11 6.82 29.20
N THR A 126 -5.93 6.20 29.11
CA THR A 126 -5.65 5.16 28.12
C THR A 126 -6.57 3.96 28.33
N LEU A 127 -6.70 3.49 29.57
CA LEU A 127 -7.59 2.39 29.92
C LEU A 127 -9.05 2.72 29.65
N LEU A 128 -9.50 3.94 30.00
CA LEU A 128 -10.87 4.38 29.78
C LEU A 128 -11.20 4.46 28.28
N ARG A 129 -10.29 4.98 27.45
CA ARG A 129 -10.44 5.01 25.99
C ARG A 129 -10.51 3.60 25.40
N LEU A 130 -9.66 2.69 25.88
CA LEU A 130 -9.66 1.29 25.44
C LEU A 130 -10.96 0.59 25.81
N ILE A 131 -11.45 0.75 27.04
CA ILE A 131 -12.74 0.19 27.49
C ILE A 131 -13.90 0.80 26.69
N ALA A 132 -13.89 2.10 26.42
CA ALA A 132 -14.92 2.75 25.61
C ALA A 132 -14.95 2.20 24.18
N PHE A 133 -13.79 2.02 23.55
CA PHE A 133 -13.69 1.44 22.21
C PHE A 133 -14.14 -0.02 22.17
N LEU A 134 -13.67 -0.85 23.13
CA LEU A 134 -14.12 -2.24 23.24
C LEU A 134 -15.61 -2.35 23.56
N GLY A 135 -16.14 -1.46 24.41
CA GLY A 135 -17.56 -1.39 24.74
C GLY A 135 -18.42 -1.04 23.53
N MET A 136 -17.97 -0.10 22.70
CA MET A 136 -18.64 0.25 21.44
C MET A 136 -18.65 -0.92 20.46
N LEU A 137 -17.51 -1.59 20.25
CA LEU A 137 -17.44 -2.78 19.39
C LEU A 137 -18.30 -3.92 19.92
N ALA A 138 -18.25 -4.18 21.23
CA ALA A 138 -19.06 -5.20 21.87
C ALA A 138 -20.55 -4.90 21.70
N ALA A 139 -20.99 -3.66 21.88
CA ALA A 139 -22.38 -3.25 21.66
C ALA A 139 -22.82 -3.47 20.20
N LEU A 140 -21.98 -3.12 19.23
CA LEU A 140 -22.25 -3.31 17.80
C LEU A 140 -22.41 -4.81 17.46
N TYR A 141 -21.47 -5.65 17.87
CA TYR A 141 -21.54 -7.10 17.59
C TYR A 141 -22.61 -7.81 18.42
N LEU A 142 -22.94 -7.32 19.61
CA LEU A 142 -24.06 -7.83 20.41
C LEU A 142 -25.39 -7.52 19.73
N LEU A 143 -25.58 -6.31 19.18
CA LEU A 143 -26.75 -5.99 18.37
C LEU A 143 -26.83 -6.90 17.12
N CYS A 144 -25.70 -7.04 16.42
CA CYS A 144 -25.54 -7.92 15.26
C CYS A 144 -25.93 -9.39 15.66
N GLY A 145 -25.52 -9.87 16.84
CA GLY A 145 -25.87 -11.18 17.39
C GLY A 145 -27.31 -11.33 17.87
N LEU A 146 -27.90 -10.32 18.51
CA LEU A 146 -29.31 -10.34 18.92
C LEU A 146 -30.24 -10.44 17.71
N TYR A 147 -29.93 -9.71 16.64
CA TYR A 147 -30.68 -9.82 15.39
C TYR A 147 -30.66 -11.24 14.85
N ILE A 148 -29.48 -11.86 14.77
CA ILE A 148 -29.34 -13.24 14.31
C ILE A 148 -30.08 -14.21 15.23
N TYR A 149 -30.06 -13.99 16.55
CA TYR A 149 -30.73 -14.86 17.52
C TYR A 149 -32.27 -14.80 17.44
N PHE A 150 -32.84 -13.61 17.20
CA PHE A 150 -34.27 -13.41 17.22
C PHE A 150 -34.94 -13.55 15.86
N GLN A 151 -34.28 -13.12 14.77
CA GLN A 151 -34.86 -13.08 13.44
C GLN A 151 -34.31 -14.16 12.48
N TYR A 152 -33.17 -14.77 12.82
CA TYR A 152 -32.52 -15.76 11.96
C TYR A 152 -32.29 -17.10 12.68
N ASP A 153 -31.62 -18.03 12.01
CA ASP A 153 -31.30 -19.34 12.57
C ASP A 153 -30.37 -19.22 13.80
N ARG A 154 -30.95 -19.49 14.97
CA ARG A 154 -30.25 -19.57 16.27
C ARG A 154 -29.06 -20.53 16.23
N ARG A 155 -29.11 -21.54 15.35
CA ARG A 155 -28.06 -22.54 15.16
C ARG A 155 -26.70 -21.89 14.89
N LEU A 156 -26.68 -20.76 14.19
CA LEU A 156 -25.45 -20.02 13.90
C LEU A 156 -24.72 -19.55 15.18
N LEU A 157 -25.48 -19.19 16.22
CA LEU A 157 -24.95 -18.69 17.49
C LEU A 157 -24.82 -19.78 18.55
N THR A 158 -25.66 -20.81 18.51
CA THR A 158 -25.61 -21.91 19.50
C THR A 158 -24.55 -22.95 19.18
N ASP A 159 -24.18 -23.13 17.91
CA ASP A 159 -23.14 -24.06 17.49
C ASP A 159 -21.76 -23.37 17.62
N PRO A 160 -20.91 -23.78 18.60
CA PRO A 160 -19.64 -23.11 18.86
C PRO A 160 -18.71 -23.18 17.65
N THR A 161 -18.82 -24.21 16.81
CA THR A 161 -17.96 -24.37 15.63
C THR A 161 -18.29 -23.35 14.54
N GLN A 162 -19.56 -23.02 14.34
CA GLN A 162 -19.99 -22.01 13.37
C GLN A 162 -19.65 -20.61 13.86
N LEU A 163 -19.88 -20.35 15.16
CA LEU A 163 -19.56 -19.08 15.78
C LEU A 163 -18.04 -18.79 15.72
N ILE A 164 -17.20 -19.77 16.07
CA ILE A 164 -15.73 -19.62 15.99
C ILE A 164 -15.28 -19.36 14.55
N ARG A 165 -15.86 -20.03 13.56
CA ARG A 165 -15.53 -19.79 12.14
C ARG A 165 -15.95 -18.39 11.68
N LEU A 166 -17.13 -17.91 12.10
CA LEU A 166 -17.60 -16.56 11.79
C LEU A 166 -16.71 -15.49 12.44
N LEU A 167 -16.46 -15.61 13.75
CA LEU A 167 -15.60 -14.67 14.48
C LEU A 167 -14.15 -14.71 13.96
N GLY A 168 -13.63 -15.91 13.67
CA GLY A 168 -12.32 -16.09 13.06
C GLY A 168 -12.21 -15.38 11.72
N LEU A 169 -13.23 -15.51 10.86
CA LEU A 169 -13.29 -14.81 9.57
C LEU A 169 -13.30 -13.28 9.74
N VAL A 170 -14.08 -12.75 10.69
CA VAL A 170 -14.13 -11.32 11.02
C VAL A 170 -12.77 -10.81 11.53
N VAL A 171 -12.14 -11.53 12.45
CA VAL A 171 -10.83 -11.13 13.01
C VAL A 171 -9.76 -11.16 11.92
N VAL A 172 -9.72 -12.23 11.12
CA VAL A 172 -8.77 -12.35 10.00
C VAL A 172 -8.98 -11.24 8.98
N SER A 173 -10.23 -10.90 8.63
CA SER A 173 -10.50 -9.81 7.69
C SER A 173 -10.07 -8.46 8.23
N CYS A 174 -10.34 -8.14 9.50
CA CYS A 174 -9.87 -6.92 10.15
C CYS A 174 -8.33 -6.82 10.16
N VAL A 175 -7.63 -7.91 10.47
CA VAL A 175 -6.17 -7.97 10.46
C VAL A 175 -5.63 -7.75 9.05
N LEU A 176 -6.19 -8.43 8.05
CA LEU A 176 -5.80 -8.24 6.65
C LEU A 176 -6.07 -6.82 6.16
N CYS A 177 -7.20 -6.20 6.54
CA CYS A 177 -7.48 -4.79 6.23
C CYS A 177 -6.41 -3.87 6.82
N ARG A 178 -6.03 -4.09 8.08
CA ARG A 178 -4.98 -3.30 8.74
C ARG A 178 -3.62 -3.40 8.06
N TYR A 179 -3.28 -4.56 7.50
CA TYR A 179 -2.05 -4.76 6.71
C TYR A 179 -2.16 -4.23 5.27
N ALA A 180 -3.35 -4.21 4.68
CA ALA A 180 -3.59 -3.71 3.32
C ALA A 180 -3.83 -2.19 3.23
N SER A 181 -4.14 -1.55 4.37
CA SER A 181 -4.39 -0.11 4.50
C SER A 181 -3.19 0.84 4.24
N PRO A 182 -1.91 0.48 4.49
CA PRO A 182 -0.80 1.43 4.36
C PRO A 182 -0.72 2.12 2.98
N ASP A 183 -0.46 3.43 3.01
CA ASP A 183 -0.17 4.21 1.80
C ASP A 183 1.12 3.72 1.13
N PRO A 184 1.16 3.60 -0.21
CA PRO A 184 0.19 4.13 -1.17
C PRO A 184 -0.90 3.15 -1.60
N ILE A 185 -0.93 1.90 -1.12
CA ILE A 185 -1.70 0.82 -1.75
C ILE A 185 -3.21 0.91 -1.42
N ARG A 186 -3.59 1.31 -0.20
CA ARG A 186 -4.99 1.48 0.27
C ARG A 186 -5.93 0.36 -0.22
N ALA A 187 -5.52 -0.90 -0.10
CA ALA A 187 -6.24 -2.07 -0.63
C ALA A 187 -7.16 -2.74 0.40
N GLU A 188 -7.62 -2.00 1.41
CA GLU A 188 -8.51 -2.49 2.48
C GLU A 188 -9.87 -3.00 1.97
N VAL A 189 -10.34 -2.49 0.82
CA VAL A 189 -11.55 -2.97 0.13
C VAL A 189 -11.43 -4.46 -0.24
N VAL A 190 -10.23 -4.97 -0.56
CA VAL A 190 -10.03 -6.35 -1.02
C VAL A 190 -10.40 -7.39 0.05
N PRO A 191 -9.72 -7.44 1.21
CA PRO A 191 -10.06 -8.39 2.28
C PRO A 191 -11.48 -8.19 2.82
N LEU A 192 -11.99 -6.96 2.82
CA LEU A 192 -13.36 -6.69 3.26
C LEU A 192 -14.41 -7.28 2.31
N VAL A 193 -14.26 -7.09 0.98
CA VAL A 193 -15.17 -7.67 -0.01
C VAL A 193 -15.06 -9.20 -0.04
N LEU A 194 -13.85 -9.76 0.13
CA LEU A 194 -13.68 -11.20 0.31
C LEU A 194 -14.43 -11.72 1.54
N CYS A 195 -14.37 -10.99 2.66
CA CYS A 195 -15.13 -11.31 3.87
C CYS A 195 -16.64 -11.28 3.61
N ALA A 196 -17.13 -10.29 2.86
CA ALA A 196 -18.55 -10.19 2.53
C ALA A 196 -19.02 -11.31 1.58
N LEU A 197 -18.22 -11.66 0.57
CA LEU A 197 -18.50 -12.76 -0.35
C LEU A 197 -18.49 -14.11 0.37
N THR A 198 -17.48 -14.38 1.19
CA THR A 198 -17.40 -15.62 1.99
C THR A 198 -18.63 -15.74 2.90
N MET A 199 -18.99 -14.69 3.65
CA MET A 199 -20.19 -14.69 4.48
C MET A 199 -21.47 -14.91 3.68
N THR A 200 -21.57 -14.34 2.47
CA THR A 200 -22.77 -14.50 1.62
C THR A 200 -22.96 -15.94 1.19
N ILE A 201 -21.86 -16.63 0.87
CA ILE A 201 -21.87 -18.04 0.47
C ILE A 201 -22.22 -18.95 1.65
N THR A 202 -21.71 -18.64 2.85
CA THR A 202 -21.78 -19.57 3.98
C THR A 202 -23.02 -19.37 4.85
N PHE A 203 -23.44 -18.12 5.06
CA PHE A 203 -24.50 -17.74 6.00
C PHE A 203 -25.68 -17.02 5.34
N GLY A 204 -25.63 -16.87 4.01
CA GLY A 204 -26.67 -16.22 3.23
C GLY A 204 -26.61 -14.68 3.26
N ARG A 205 -27.44 -14.08 2.42
CA ARG A 205 -27.38 -12.65 2.09
C ARG A 205 -27.69 -11.72 3.28
N GLN A 206 -28.65 -12.07 4.13
CA GLN A 206 -29.10 -11.21 5.23
C GLN A 206 -28.02 -11.06 6.32
N VAL A 207 -27.45 -12.18 6.76
CA VAL A 207 -26.36 -12.19 7.76
C VAL A 207 -25.12 -11.53 7.19
N ALA A 208 -24.78 -11.81 5.93
CA ALA A 208 -23.61 -11.24 5.29
C ALA A 208 -23.69 -9.71 5.17
N LEU A 209 -24.83 -9.14 4.80
CA LEU A 209 -25.02 -7.69 4.75
C LEU A 209 -24.81 -7.05 6.13
N LEU A 210 -25.46 -7.62 7.16
CA LEU A 210 -25.42 -7.11 8.52
C LEU A 210 -24.00 -7.17 9.10
N VAL A 211 -23.33 -8.33 9.00
CA VAL A 211 -21.98 -8.51 9.54
C VAL A 211 -20.95 -7.73 8.73
N SER A 212 -20.99 -7.75 7.39
CA SER A 212 -20.02 -7.01 6.57
C SER A 212 -20.11 -5.49 6.76
N THR A 213 -21.32 -4.96 7.00
CA THR A 213 -21.49 -3.54 7.38
C THR A 213 -20.94 -3.26 8.78
N CYS A 214 -21.21 -4.15 9.77
CA CYS A 214 -20.60 -4.09 11.11
C CYS A 214 -19.05 -4.07 10.98
N VAL A 215 -18.46 -4.91 10.13
CA VAL A 215 -17.00 -4.98 9.88
C VAL A 215 -16.47 -3.72 9.17
N ALA A 216 -17.17 -3.22 8.15
CA ALA A 216 -16.80 -2.00 7.44
C ALA A 216 -16.71 -0.81 8.41
N LEU A 217 -17.69 -0.68 9.32
CA LEU A 217 -17.69 0.35 10.35
C LEU A 217 -16.53 0.18 11.35
N CYS A 218 -16.21 -1.07 11.73
CA CYS A 218 -15.07 -1.34 12.61
C CYS A 218 -13.75 -0.92 11.96
N ILE A 219 -13.57 -1.18 10.66
CA ILE A 219 -12.35 -0.83 9.92
C ILE A 219 -12.24 0.69 9.81
N THR A 220 -13.31 1.39 9.46
CA THR A 220 -13.28 2.86 9.30
C THR A 220 -12.98 3.56 10.62
N LEU A 221 -13.59 3.12 11.72
CA LEU A 221 -13.30 3.65 13.06
C LEU A 221 -11.90 3.25 13.52
N GLY A 222 -11.46 2.03 13.26
CA GLY A 222 -10.16 1.51 13.68
C GLY A 222 -8.98 2.14 12.95
N LEU A 223 -9.17 2.58 11.70
CA LEU A 223 -8.18 3.30 10.90
C LEU A 223 -8.31 4.82 10.99
N GLY A 224 -9.33 5.33 11.69
CA GLY A 224 -9.60 6.77 11.80
C GLY A 224 -9.97 7.42 10.46
N GLN A 225 -10.62 6.68 9.57
CA GLN A 225 -11.04 7.17 8.25
C GLN A 225 -12.33 7.99 8.36
N ASP A 226 -12.55 8.87 7.37
CA ASP A 226 -13.76 9.68 7.30
C ASP A 226 -15.01 8.86 6.99
N ILE A 227 -16.19 9.45 7.23
CA ILE A 227 -17.48 8.84 6.86
C ILE A 227 -17.59 8.52 5.37
N GLY A 228 -16.84 9.24 4.52
CA GLY A 228 -16.75 8.96 3.09
C GLY A 228 -16.19 7.57 2.80
N GLU A 229 -15.10 7.20 3.48
CA GLU A 229 -14.47 5.89 3.29
C GLU A 229 -15.38 4.76 3.81
N PHE A 230 -16.18 5.04 4.84
CA PHE A 230 -17.20 4.10 5.28
C PHE A 230 -18.25 3.84 4.20
N VAL A 231 -18.73 4.88 3.53
CA VAL A 231 -19.71 4.76 2.44
C VAL A 231 -19.14 3.96 1.26
N THR A 232 -17.86 4.13 0.93
CA THR A 232 -17.20 3.41 -0.18
C THR A 232 -16.95 1.94 0.15
N LEU A 233 -16.52 1.63 1.38
CA LEU A 233 -16.36 0.25 1.84
C LEU A 233 -17.71 -0.49 1.96
N CYS A 234 -18.72 0.22 2.46
CA CYS A 234 -20.09 -0.31 2.56
C CYS A 234 -20.71 -0.56 1.18
N SER A 235 -20.48 0.32 0.19
CA SER A 235 -20.99 0.12 -1.17
C SER A 235 -20.39 -1.12 -1.83
N GLY A 236 -19.09 -1.39 -1.64
CA GLY A 236 -18.42 -2.57 -2.19
C GLY A 236 -18.92 -3.88 -1.61
N THR A 237 -19.04 -3.95 -0.28
CA THR A 237 -19.58 -5.13 0.40
C THR A 237 -21.06 -5.36 0.08
N CYS A 238 -21.88 -4.31 0.11
CA CYS A 238 -23.30 -4.38 -0.23
C CYS A 238 -23.51 -4.78 -1.69
N ALA A 239 -22.78 -4.17 -2.63
CA ALA A 239 -22.87 -4.54 -4.04
C ALA A 239 -22.47 -6.00 -4.28
N ALA A 240 -21.35 -6.44 -3.72
CA ALA A 240 -20.86 -7.82 -3.88
C ALA A 240 -21.85 -8.85 -3.30
N THR A 241 -22.39 -8.60 -2.10
CA THR A 241 -23.36 -9.49 -1.44
C THR A 241 -24.71 -9.55 -2.16
N LEU A 242 -25.21 -8.41 -2.66
CA LEU A 242 -26.49 -8.35 -3.37
C LEU A 242 -26.42 -8.99 -4.76
N LEU A 243 -25.30 -8.85 -5.47
CA LEU A 243 -25.13 -9.35 -6.84
C LEU A 243 -24.75 -10.83 -6.92
N LEU A 244 -24.21 -11.43 -5.85
CA LEU A 244 -23.68 -12.79 -5.88
C LEU A 244 -24.74 -13.84 -6.28
N GLY A 245 -25.93 -13.79 -5.68
CA GLY A 245 -27.02 -14.74 -5.92
C GLY A 245 -26.55 -16.20 -5.94
N ARG A 246 -27.19 -17.04 -6.77
CA ARG A 246 -26.81 -18.46 -6.95
C ARG A 246 -25.54 -18.63 -7.80
N ILE A 247 -24.55 -19.39 -7.32
CA ILE A 247 -23.26 -19.57 -8.01
C ILE A 247 -23.30 -20.83 -8.87
N ARG A 248 -23.83 -20.72 -10.10
CA ARG A 248 -23.87 -21.84 -11.07
C ARG A 248 -22.61 -21.98 -11.91
N THR A 249 -21.87 -20.89 -12.12
CA THR A 249 -20.63 -20.89 -12.93
C THR A 249 -19.55 -20.12 -12.20
N ARG A 250 -18.30 -20.58 -12.34
CA ARG A 250 -17.16 -19.91 -11.70
C ARG A 250 -16.95 -18.48 -12.22
N THR A 251 -17.26 -18.23 -13.50
CA THR A 251 -17.19 -16.89 -14.12
C THR A 251 -18.15 -15.89 -13.47
N LYS A 252 -19.23 -16.36 -12.82
CA LYS A 252 -20.18 -15.46 -12.14
C LYS A 252 -19.51 -14.60 -11.07
N LEU A 253 -18.53 -15.15 -10.33
CA LEU A 253 -17.77 -14.39 -9.33
C LEU A 253 -16.98 -13.22 -9.93
N ILE A 254 -16.47 -13.38 -11.14
CA ILE A 254 -15.76 -12.33 -11.86
C ILE A 254 -16.73 -11.22 -12.28
N TYR A 255 -17.90 -11.58 -12.81
CA TYR A 255 -18.95 -10.60 -13.16
C TYR A 255 -19.45 -9.82 -11.94
N VAL A 256 -19.62 -10.50 -10.80
CA VAL A 256 -19.99 -9.87 -9.52
C VAL A 256 -18.90 -8.89 -9.08
N GLY A 257 -17.62 -9.29 -9.15
CA GLY A 257 -16.49 -8.41 -8.83
C GLY A 257 -16.41 -7.19 -9.75
N LEU A 258 -16.64 -7.35 -11.05
CA LEU A 258 -16.64 -6.25 -12.03
C LEU A 258 -17.80 -5.28 -11.78
N ALA A 259 -19.02 -5.79 -11.56
CA ALA A 259 -20.19 -4.97 -11.29
C ALA A 259 -20.10 -4.26 -9.94
N ALA A 260 -19.64 -4.94 -8.89
CA ALA A 260 -19.35 -4.32 -7.60
C ALA A 260 -18.24 -3.27 -7.71
N GLY A 261 -17.19 -3.54 -8.50
CA GLY A 261 -16.12 -2.58 -8.76
C GLY A 261 -16.63 -1.31 -9.43
N ALA A 262 -17.52 -1.41 -10.43
CA ALA A 262 -18.14 -0.25 -11.05
C ALA A 262 -19.03 0.56 -10.07
N ILE A 263 -19.69 -0.10 -9.12
CA ILE A 263 -20.45 0.60 -8.08
C ILE A 263 -19.51 1.31 -7.10
N VAL A 264 -18.40 0.65 -6.71
CA VAL A 264 -17.37 1.25 -5.85
C VAL A 264 -16.73 2.47 -6.52
N THR A 265 -16.39 2.40 -7.81
CA THR A 265 -15.81 3.55 -8.52
C THR A 265 -16.77 4.74 -8.53
N LEU A 266 -18.04 4.51 -8.85
CA LEU A 266 -19.06 5.56 -8.91
C LEU A 266 -19.34 6.16 -7.52
N THR A 267 -19.41 5.32 -6.50
CA THR A 267 -19.65 5.78 -5.12
C THR A 267 -18.46 6.54 -4.55
N HIS A 268 -17.22 6.06 -4.77
CA HIS A 268 -16.02 6.76 -4.34
C HIS A 268 -15.88 8.12 -5.05
N LEU A 269 -16.11 8.16 -6.36
CA LEU A 269 -16.11 9.42 -7.10
C LEU A 269 -17.16 10.40 -6.57
N GLY A 270 -18.37 9.92 -6.27
CA GLY A 270 -19.42 10.74 -5.67
C GLY A 270 -19.05 11.26 -4.28
N VAL A 271 -18.47 10.41 -3.43
CA VAL A 271 -18.00 10.75 -2.09
C VAL A 271 -16.90 11.81 -2.13
N ASP A 272 -15.92 11.66 -3.02
CA ASP A 272 -14.81 12.61 -3.17
C ASP A 272 -15.31 14.00 -3.60
N ILE A 273 -16.31 14.04 -4.49
CA ILE A 273 -16.95 15.29 -4.93
C ILE A 273 -17.71 15.94 -3.76
N VAL A 274 -18.51 15.17 -3.02
CA VAL A 274 -19.35 15.70 -1.92
C VAL A 274 -18.51 16.18 -0.75
N LEU A 275 -17.43 15.49 -0.39
CA LEU A 275 -16.56 15.86 0.71
C LEU A 275 -15.57 16.97 0.36
N GLY A 276 -15.57 17.47 -0.88
CA GLY A 276 -14.66 18.54 -1.29
C GLY A 276 -13.19 18.15 -1.26
N LYS A 277 -12.87 16.84 -1.25
CA LYS A 277 -11.48 16.33 -1.32
C LYS A 277 -10.78 16.72 -2.63
N LEU A 278 -11.56 17.18 -3.61
CA LEU A 278 -11.13 17.89 -4.82
C LEU A 278 -10.17 19.03 -4.48
N ASP A 279 -10.50 19.87 -3.49
CA ASP A 279 -9.72 21.07 -3.15
C ASP A 279 -8.36 20.72 -2.51
N ALA A 280 -8.27 19.61 -1.78
CA ALA A 280 -7.02 19.15 -1.17
C ALA A 280 -6.07 18.46 -2.17
N THR A 281 -6.62 17.73 -3.14
CA THR A 281 -5.85 17.02 -4.16
C THR A 281 -5.30 17.98 -5.22
N VAL A 282 -6.04 19.06 -5.54
CA VAL A 282 -5.57 20.17 -6.38
C VAL A 282 -4.20 20.65 -5.91
N ILE A 283 -4.02 20.86 -4.61
CA ILE A 283 -2.81 21.53 -4.13
C ILE A 283 -1.60 20.57 -4.11
N VAL A 284 -1.79 19.26 -3.97
CA VAL A 284 -0.71 18.25 -4.08
C VAL A 284 -0.17 18.19 -5.51
N SER A 285 -1.04 18.31 -6.52
CA SER A 285 -0.60 18.34 -7.92
C SER A 285 0.03 19.67 -8.36
N VAL A 286 -0.12 20.73 -7.57
CA VAL A 286 0.31 22.11 -7.88
C VAL A 286 1.73 22.43 -7.37
N ASP A 287 2.47 21.45 -6.83
CA ASP A 287 3.92 21.62 -6.58
C ASP A 287 4.76 21.51 -7.87
N SER A 288 4.11 21.27 -9.01
CA SER A 288 4.69 21.36 -10.35
C SER A 288 3.95 22.41 -11.17
N LEU A 289 4.45 23.65 -11.13
CA LEU A 289 4.11 24.79 -11.98
C LEU A 289 2.82 25.56 -11.62
N SER A 290 3.04 26.67 -10.89
CA SER A 290 2.44 27.99 -11.08
C SER A 290 1.01 28.11 -11.65
N GLN A 291 0.15 28.72 -10.83
CA GLN A 291 -1.19 29.29 -11.06
C GLN A 291 -2.37 28.41 -10.60
N PRO A 292 -3.24 28.91 -9.70
CA PRO A 292 -4.45 28.23 -9.27
C PRO A 292 -5.54 28.44 -10.32
N GLN A 293 -5.44 27.73 -11.45
CA GLN A 293 -6.60 27.56 -12.34
C GLN A 293 -7.37 26.32 -11.89
N HIS A 294 -8.64 26.52 -11.54
CA HIS A 294 -9.63 25.47 -11.27
C HIS A 294 -10.00 24.76 -12.58
N ASP A 295 -9.04 24.14 -13.24
CA ASP A 295 -9.27 23.48 -14.52
C ASP A 295 -9.75 22.06 -14.25
N TRP A 296 -11.07 21.87 -14.27
CA TRP A 296 -11.75 20.58 -14.06
C TRP A 296 -11.20 19.43 -14.93
N LYS A 297 -10.55 19.77 -16.04
CA LYS A 297 -9.91 18.85 -16.98
C LYS A 297 -8.67 18.14 -16.42
N THR A 298 -7.95 18.74 -15.48
CA THR A 298 -6.77 18.11 -14.85
C THR A 298 -7.13 17.34 -13.57
N LEU A 299 -8.21 17.74 -12.89
CA LEU A 299 -8.66 17.10 -11.65
C LEU A 299 -9.42 15.81 -11.88
N LEU A 300 -10.34 15.79 -12.86
CA LEU A 300 -11.11 14.61 -13.21
C LEU A 300 -10.25 13.35 -13.48
N PRO A 301 -9.15 13.39 -14.25
CA PRO A 301 -8.37 12.18 -14.52
C PRO A 301 -7.65 11.62 -13.28
N ILE A 302 -7.18 12.47 -12.37
CA ILE A 302 -6.48 12.04 -11.14
C ILE A 302 -7.48 11.34 -10.20
N LEU A 303 -8.65 11.92 -10.00
CA LEU A 303 -9.71 11.36 -9.14
C LEU A 303 -10.33 10.11 -9.76
N ALA A 304 -10.48 10.11 -11.09
CA ALA A 304 -10.91 8.93 -11.82
C ALA A 304 -9.89 7.80 -11.69
N SER A 305 -8.58 8.09 -11.69
CA SER A 305 -7.56 7.05 -11.52
C SER A 305 -7.58 6.41 -10.14
N GLU A 306 -7.76 7.20 -9.07
CA GLU A 306 -7.87 6.67 -7.70
C GLU A 306 -9.15 5.87 -7.51
N SER A 307 -10.29 6.40 -7.97
CA SER A 307 -11.58 5.70 -7.91
C SER A 307 -11.54 4.40 -8.72
N LEU A 308 -10.94 4.42 -9.92
CA LEU A 308 -10.78 3.25 -10.77
C LEU A 308 -9.88 2.20 -10.14
N ARG A 309 -8.84 2.62 -9.42
CA ARG A 309 -7.96 1.72 -8.67
C ARG A 309 -8.71 0.96 -7.58
N LEU A 310 -9.57 1.64 -6.82
CA LEU A 310 -10.42 1.01 -5.80
C LEU A 310 -11.46 0.06 -6.41
N GLY A 311 -12.06 0.43 -7.53
CA GLY A 311 -12.92 -0.49 -8.29
C GLY A 311 -12.16 -1.70 -8.84
N GLY A 312 -10.92 -1.49 -9.30
CA GLY A 312 -10.02 -2.55 -9.74
C GLY A 312 -9.65 -3.51 -8.62
N PHE A 313 -9.42 -3.00 -7.40
CA PHE A 313 -9.23 -3.83 -6.21
C PHE A 313 -10.49 -4.63 -5.86
N THR A 314 -11.67 -4.06 -6.02
CA THR A 314 -12.94 -4.78 -5.81
C THR A 314 -13.11 -5.91 -6.83
N LEU A 315 -12.77 -5.66 -8.10
CA LEU A 315 -12.73 -6.70 -9.13
C LEU A 315 -11.72 -7.80 -8.77
N LEU A 316 -10.53 -7.41 -8.32
CA LEU A 316 -9.51 -8.33 -7.86
C LEU A 316 -10.03 -9.20 -6.70
N ALA A 317 -10.79 -8.63 -5.76
CA ALA A 317 -11.42 -9.39 -4.68
C ALA A 317 -12.37 -10.48 -5.23
N GLY A 318 -13.21 -10.16 -6.22
CA GLY A 318 -14.07 -11.15 -6.88
C GLY A 318 -13.28 -12.24 -7.61
N ALA A 319 -12.18 -11.86 -8.28
CA ALA A 319 -11.29 -12.80 -8.95
C ALA A 319 -10.48 -13.67 -7.95
N LEU A 320 -10.10 -13.13 -6.80
CA LEU A 320 -9.48 -13.90 -5.71
C LEU A 320 -10.50 -14.87 -5.12
N MET A 321 -11.75 -14.44 -4.95
CA MET A 321 -12.82 -15.31 -4.45
C MET A 321 -13.06 -16.52 -5.35
N TYR A 322 -12.91 -16.37 -6.67
CA TYR A 322 -12.92 -17.50 -7.61
C TYR A 322 -11.91 -18.60 -7.23
N ALA A 323 -10.70 -18.21 -6.82
CA ALA A 323 -9.66 -19.16 -6.40
C ALA A 323 -9.89 -19.67 -4.96
N LEU A 324 -10.45 -18.83 -4.08
CA LEU A 324 -10.71 -19.17 -2.67
C LEU A 324 -12.01 -19.95 -2.44
N LEU A 325 -12.93 -19.99 -3.41
CA LEU A 325 -14.22 -20.66 -3.30
C LEU A 325 -14.13 -22.10 -2.74
N PRO A 326 -13.33 -23.03 -3.30
CA PRO A 326 -13.26 -24.39 -2.78
C PRO A 326 -12.70 -24.46 -1.36
N PHE A 327 -11.85 -23.51 -0.97
CA PHE A 327 -11.35 -23.41 0.40
C PHE A 327 -12.44 -22.92 1.35
N ALA A 328 -13.24 -21.93 0.93
CA ALA A 328 -14.38 -21.45 1.68
C ALA A 328 -15.42 -22.56 1.87
N GLU A 329 -15.77 -23.32 0.83
CA GLU A 329 -16.69 -24.45 0.92
C GLU A 329 -16.21 -25.52 1.91
N ARG A 330 -14.93 -25.89 1.86
CA ARG A 330 -14.33 -26.89 2.76
C ARG A 330 -14.26 -26.40 4.20
N LEU A 331 -13.87 -25.14 4.42
CA LEU A 331 -13.72 -24.57 5.77
C LEU A 331 -15.08 -24.41 6.46
N PHE A 332 -16.10 -24.02 5.69
CA PHE A 332 -17.44 -23.77 6.22
C PHE A 332 -18.39 -24.97 6.10
N HIS A 333 -17.99 -26.04 5.40
CA HIS A 333 -18.82 -27.22 5.10
C HIS A 333 -20.13 -26.84 4.42
N VAL A 334 -20.05 -26.00 3.38
CA VAL A 334 -21.20 -25.55 2.59
C VAL A 334 -21.01 -25.96 1.14
N GLN A 335 -22.07 -26.48 0.51
CA GLN A 335 -22.10 -26.83 -0.91
C GLN A 335 -22.78 -25.70 -1.69
N THR A 336 -22.08 -25.13 -2.67
CA THR A 336 -22.71 -24.22 -3.65
C THR A 336 -23.35 -25.00 -4.80
N ASP A 337 -24.25 -24.37 -5.55
CA ASP A 337 -24.82 -24.95 -6.78
C ASP A 337 -23.74 -25.50 -7.73
N LEU A 338 -22.58 -24.84 -7.82
CA LEU A 338 -21.44 -25.31 -8.59
C LEU A 338 -20.89 -26.63 -8.03
N SER A 339 -20.68 -26.74 -6.73
CA SER A 339 -20.19 -27.97 -6.09
C SER A 339 -21.20 -29.12 -6.25
N LEU A 340 -22.50 -28.83 -6.17
CA LEU A 340 -23.56 -29.80 -6.43
C LEU A 340 -23.55 -30.28 -7.90
N LEU A 341 -23.37 -29.36 -8.84
CA LEU A 341 -23.21 -29.71 -10.27
C LEU A 341 -21.94 -30.54 -10.53
N GLU A 342 -20.84 -30.25 -9.84
CA GLU A 342 -19.60 -31.03 -9.93
C GLU A 342 -19.78 -32.45 -9.37
N LEU A 343 -20.58 -32.62 -8.31
CA LEU A 343 -20.93 -33.94 -7.76
C LEU A 343 -21.90 -34.72 -8.65
N GLY A 344 -22.78 -34.02 -9.38
CA GLY A 344 -23.75 -34.60 -10.32
C GLY A 344 -23.16 -35.00 -11.68
N ASP A 345 -21.90 -34.67 -11.96
CA ASP A 345 -21.26 -35.01 -13.23
C ASP A 345 -21.05 -36.52 -13.37
N ALA A 346 -21.56 -37.11 -14.45
CA ALA A 346 -21.40 -38.53 -14.78
C ALA A 346 -19.92 -38.96 -14.90
N SER A 347 -19.00 -38.01 -15.07
CA SER A 347 -17.56 -38.24 -15.06
C SER A 347 -17.00 -38.60 -13.67
N HIS A 348 -17.75 -38.31 -12.59
CA HIS A 348 -17.34 -38.55 -11.21
C HIS A 348 -17.08 -40.05 -10.97
N PRO A 349 -15.95 -40.44 -10.31
CA PRO A 349 -15.53 -41.84 -10.20
C PRO A 349 -16.59 -42.72 -9.51
N LEU A 350 -17.34 -42.18 -8.54
CA LEU A 350 -18.43 -42.90 -7.88
C LEU A 350 -19.62 -43.14 -8.81
N LEU A 351 -20.01 -42.15 -9.62
CA LEU A 351 -21.10 -42.30 -10.59
C LEU A 351 -20.70 -43.22 -11.74
N ARG A 352 -19.43 -43.17 -12.18
CA ARG A 352 -18.87 -44.10 -13.16
C ARG A 352 -18.83 -45.54 -12.63
N GLN A 353 -18.46 -45.74 -11.37
CA GLN A 353 -18.54 -47.06 -10.73
C GLN A 353 -19.98 -47.56 -10.63
N LEU A 354 -20.93 -46.68 -10.30
CA LEU A 354 -22.35 -47.03 -10.23
C LEU A 354 -22.90 -47.41 -11.62
N ALA A 355 -22.55 -46.65 -12.66
CA ALA A 355 -22.88 -46.97 -14.05
C ALA A 355 -22.26 -48.30 -14.52
N GLN A 356 -21.03 -48.62 -14.11
CA GLN A 356 -20.34 -49.85 -14.48
C GLN A 356 -20.83 -51.09 -13.72
N ARG A 357 -21.09 -50.96 -12.41
CA ARG A 357 -21.48 -52.08 -11.54
C ARG A 357 -22.98 -52.34 -11.53
N ALA A 358 -23.80 -51.31 -11.72
CA ALA A 358 -25.25 -51.38 -11.61
C ALA A 358 -25.95 -50.41 -12.60
N PRO A 359 -25.90 -50.68 -13.93
CA PRO A 359 -26.43 -49.77 -14.95
C PRO A 359 -27.95 -49.53 -14.83
N GLY A 360 -28.72 -50.52 -14.35
CA GLY A 360 -30.15 -50.35 -14.09
C GLY A 360 -30.44 -49.34 -12.97
N THR A 361 -29.67 -49.41 -11.88
CA THR A 361 -29.77 -48.44 -10.77
C THR A 361 -29.35 -47.05 -11.22
N TYR A 362 -28.28 -46.94 -12.03
CA TYR A 362 -27.86 -45.66 -12.62
C TYR A 362 -28.99 -44.99 -13.39
N ASN A 363 -29.59 -45.69 -14.35
CA ASN A 363 -30.68 -45.15 -15.16
C ASN A 363 -31.92 -44.81 -14.33
N HIS A 364 -32.23 -45.63 -13.32
CA HIS A 364 -33.33 -45.33 -12.41
C HIS A 364 -33.07 -44.05 -11.61
N SER A 365 -31.87 -43.90 -11.03
CA SER A 365 -31.50 -42.71 -10.26
C SER A 365 -31.48 -41.43 -11.09
N ILE A 366 -30.98 -41.48 -12.34
CA ILE A 366 -31.01 -40.31 -13.24
C ILE A 366 -32.44 -39.92 -13.60
N ASN A 367 -33.32 -40.89 -13.89
CA ASN A 367 -34.72 -40.60 -14.18
C ASN A 367 -35.46 -40.02 -12.97
N VAL A 368 -35.21 -40.56 -11.77
CA VAL A 368 -35.78 -40.03 -10.52
C VAL A 368 -35.27 -38.62 -10.24
N ALA A 369 -33.97 -38.35 -10.43
CA ALA A 369 -33.38 -37.03 -10.27
C ALA A 369 -34.02 -36.00 -11.22
N ALA A 370 -34.21 -36.34 -12.50
CA ALA A 370 -34.84 -35.45 -13.47
C ALA A 370 -36.30 -35.10 -13.11
N ILE A 371 -37.07 -36.06 -12.60
CA ILE A 371 -38.45 -35.84 -12.16
C ILE A 371 -38.48 -34.99 -10.87
N ALA A 372 -37.58 -35.28 -9.93
CA ALA A 372 -37.47 -34.54 -8.68
C ALA A 372 -37.03 -33.08 -8.89
N GLU A 373 -36.05 -32.84 -9.76
CA GLU A 373 -35.59 -31.50 -10.15
C GLU A 373 -36.74 -30.69 -10.78
N ALA A 374 -37.46 -31.27 -11.74
CA ALA A 374 -38.60 -30.62 -12.37
C ALA A 374 -39.74 -30.32 -11.37
N ALA A 375 -40.01 -31.25 -10.44
CA ALA A 375 -40.99 -31.05 -9.39
C ALA A 375 -40.58 -29.94 -8.42
N ALA A 376 -39.31 -29.92 -7.99
CA ALA A 376 -38.76 -28.91 -7.10
C ALA A 376 -38.77 -27.52 -7.74
N ASP A 377 -38.36 -27.41 -9.00
CA ASP A 377 -38.39 -26.15 -9.77
C ASP A 377 -39.84 -25.63 -9.93
N SER A 378 -40.82 -26.53 -10.11
CA SER A 378 -42.24 -26.15 -10.25
C SER A 378 -42.84 -25.50 -9.01
N ILE A 379 -42.33 -25.84 -7.82
CA ILE A 379 -42.78 -25.28 -6.53
C ILE A 379 -41.83 -24.18 -6.01
N GLY A 380 -40.83 -23.78 -6.81
CA GLY A 380 -39.82 -22.79 -6.42
C GLY A 380 -38.81 -23.29 -5.37
N ALA A 381 -38.74 -24.61 -5.15
CA ALA A 381 -37.70 -25.24 -4.33
C ALA A 381 -36.36 -25.29 -5.10
N HIS A 382 -35.31 -25.77 -4.44
CA HIS A 382 -33.97 -25.82 -5.04
C HIS A 382 -33.80 -27.16 -5.76
N GLY A 383 -34.00 -27.23 -7.09
CA GLY A 383 -33.92 -28.49 -7.82
C GLY A 383 -32.58 -29.24 -7.80
N LEU A 384 -31.49 -28.56 -7.41
CA LEU A 384 -30.15 -29.16 -7.24
C LEU A 384 -29.91 -29.78 -5.86
N LEU A 385 -30.81 -29.56 -4.90
CA LEU A 385 -30.70 -29.91 -3.47
C LEU A 385 -31.83 -30.88 -3.11
#